data_AF-K7QZ17-F1
#
_entry.id   AF-K7QZ17-F1
#
_cell.length_a   1.000
_cell.length_b   1.000
_cell.length_c   1.000
_cell.angle_alpha   90.00
_cell.angle_beta   90.00
_cell.angle_gamma   90.00
#
_symmetry.space_group_name_H-M   'P 1'
#
loop_
_entity.id
_entity.type
_entity.pdbx_description
1 polymer ?
#
loop_
_entity_poly.entity_id
_entity_poly.type
_entity_poly.pdbx_seq_one_letter_code
_entity_poly.pdbx_strand_id
1 'polypeptide(L)'
;MGRALAFFSLLLFPAWAQSINCDASDLRYDFGASGSFMQETVGGVPYPVANLVAYLDLLSQSSSKRFLPTTAVGGLGRYVECVASAPTRSGGGGTICGARNDWCLRITNVTGVFPVDWRTRLYVLVQLLSCSGGCTNHVPGVTLISALPDNRGLLSLSPGATATFRVYFLVELSPEDTFTAFPATGSLTFTYGYQRN
;
A
#
# COMPACT_ATOMS: atom_id res chain seq x y z
N MET A 1 -45.22 -43.94 1.13
CA MET A 1 -45.56 -42.54 1.46
C MET A 1 -44.45 -41.97 2.31
N GLY A 2 -44.03 -40.72 2.06
CA GLY A 2 -42.99 -40.04 2.84
C GLY A 2 -41.84 -39.46 2.01
N ARG A 3 -42.17 -38.54 1.08
CA ARG A 3 -41.18 -37.65 0.45
C ARG A 3 -40.72 -36.64 1.51
N ALA A 4 -39.49 -36.72 1.96
CA ALA A 4 -38.86 -35.63 2.70
C ALA A 4 -38.00 -34.82 1.72
N LEU A 5 -38.60 -33.75 1.21
CA LEU A 5 -37.90 -32.67 0.50
C LEU A 5 -36.96 -32.01 1.51
N ALA A 6 -35.66 -32.30 1.40
CA ALA A 6 -34.64 -31.51 2.08
C ALA A 6 -34.62 -30.14 1.40
N PHE A 7 -35.24 -29.16 2.06
CA PHE A 7 -35.18 -27.77 1.71
C PHE A 7 -33.72 -27.35 1.60
N PHE A 8 -33.29 -27.14 0.36
CA PHE A 8 -32.11 -26.38 -0.02
C PHE A 8 -32.36 -24.92 0.42
N SER A 9 -32.20 -24.65 1.71
CA SER A 9 -32.08 -23.29 2.24
C SER A 9 -30.69 -22.78 1.86
N LEU A 10 -30.60 -22.30 0.62
CA LEU A 10 -29.51 -21.47 0.13
C LEU A 10 -29.22 -20.40 1.18
N LEU A 11 -28.08 -20.57 1.83
CA LEU A 11 -27.46 -19.69 2.79
C LEU A 11 -27.19 -18.33 2.13
N LEU A 12 -28.20 -17.47 2.11
CA LEU A 12 -28.03 -16.02 1.93
C LEU A 12 -27.47 -15.46 3.25
N PHE A 13 -26.20 -15.72 3.51
CA PHE A 13 -25.46 -14.88 4.45
C PHE A 13 -25.27 -13.52 3.76
N PRO A 14 -25.76 -12.41 4.32
CA PRO A 14 -25.20 -11.12 3.94
C PRO A 14 -23.71 -11.19 4.32
N ALA A 15 -22.82 -10.71 3.46
CA ALA A 15 -21.40 -10.65 3.76
C ALA A 15 -21.18 -9.63 4.90
N TRP A 16 -21.10 -10.11 6.14
CA TRP A 16 -20.79 -9.33 7.35
C TRP A 16 -19.27 -9.11 7.52
N ALA A 17 -18.49 -9.30 6.47
CA ALA A 17 -17.04 -9.22 6.54
C ALA A 17 -16.57 -7.84 6.07
N GLN A 18 -15.94 -7.11 6.98
CA GLN A 18 -14.94 -6.12 6.58
C GLN A 18 -13.99 -6.78 5.58
N SER A 19 -13.73 -6.15 4.45
CA SER A 19 -12.87 -6.73 3.42
C SER A 19 -11.87 -5.69 2.92
N ILE A 20 -10.64 -6.14 2.75
CA ILE A 20 -9.66 -5.47 1.94
C ILE A 20 -9.13 -6.52 0.96
N ASN A 21 -9.16 -6.19 -0.31
CA ASN A 21 -8.61 -7.01 -1.36
C ASN A 21 -7.64 -6.14 -2.17
N CYS A 22 -6.38 -6.56 -2.22
CA CYS A 22 -5.33 -5.87 -2.97
C CYS A 22 -4.78 -6.82 -4.03
N ASP A 23 -4.45 -6.29 -5.20
CA ASP A 23 -3.89 -7.07 -6.32
C ASP A 23 -2.46 -7.57 -6.04
N ALA A 24 -1.75 -6.92 -5.13
CA ALA A 24 -0.42 -7.28 -4.68
C ALA A 24 -0.24 -7.07 -3.18
N SER A 25 0.72 -7.80 -2.61
CA SER A 25 1.23 -7.55 -1.25
C SER A 25 2.76 -7.47 -1.21
N ASP A 26 3.42 -7.91 -2.28
CA ASP A 26 4.88 -7.93 -2.41
C ASP A 26 5.34 -6.94 -3.47
N LEU A 27 6.32 -6.12 -3.11
CA LEU A 27 6.97 -5.17 -4.01
C LEU A 27 8.43 -5.53 -4.21
N ARG A 28 8.87 -5.54 -5.45
CA ARG A 28 10.27 -5.82 -5.81
C ARG A 28 10.95 -4.57 -6.33
N TYR A 29 12.13 -4.29 -5.79
CA TYR A 29 13.03 -3.23 -6.20
C TYR A 29 14.30 -3.90 -6.73
N ASP A 30 14.56 -3.75 -8.03
CA ASP A 30 15.67 -4.40 -8.71
C ASP A 30 16.57 -3.34 -9.34
N PHE A 31 17.59 -2.91 -8.59
CA PHE A 31 18.59 -1.95 -9.08
C PHE A 31 19.68 -2.61 -9.95
N GLY A 32 19.59 -3.93 -10.18
CA GLY A 32 20.38 -4.64 -11.17
C GLY A 32 19.68 -4.78 -12.52
N ALA A 33 18.38 -4.46 -12.60
CA ALA A 33 17.60 -4.62 -13.81
C ALA A 33 18.12 -3.72 -14.93
N SER A 34 18.45 -4.33 -16.08
CA SER A 34 18.80 -3.64 -17.31
C SER A 34 17.58 -2.94 -17.90
N GLY A 35 17.78 -1.80 -18.54
CA GLY A 35 16.72 -1.05 -19.22
C GLY A 35 17.08 0.42 -19.38
N SER A 36 16.17 1.20 -19.96
CA SER A 36 16.28 2.66 -20.00
C SER A 36 15.88 3.27 -18.66
N PHE A 37 16.27 4.53 -18.45
CA PHE A 37 15.75 5.32 -17.34
C PHE A 37 14.23 5.45 -17.46
N MET A 38 13.51 5.15 -16.38
CA MET A 38 12.05 5.21 -16.31
C MET A 38 11.63 6.03 -15.10
N GLN A 39 10.58 6.83 -15.28
CA GLN A 39 9.93 7.57 -14.20
C GLN A 39 8.42 7.45 -14.32
N GLU A 40 7.74 7.54 -13.18
CA GLU A 40 6.28 7.69 -13.11
C GLU A 40 5.92 8.89 -12.24
N THR A 41 4.87 9.60 -12.64
CA THR A 41 4.34 10.72 -11.87
C THR A 41 3.37 10.20 -10.81
N VAL A 42 3.69 10.43 -9.54
CA VAL A 42 2.88 10.01 -8.38
C VAL A 42 2.58 11.24 -7.54
N GLY A 43 1.29 11.52 -7.31
CA GLY A 43 0.87 12.73 -6.60
C GLY A 43 1.34 14.04 -7.26
N GLY A 44 1.50 14.05 -8.59
CA GLY A 44 1.99 15.21 -9.34
C GLY A 44 3.52 15.38 -9.38
N VAL A 45 4.29 14.49 -8.74
CA VAL A 45 5.75 14.54 -8.71
C VAL A 45 6.34 13.32 -9.44
N PRO A 46 7.34 13.48 -10.33
CA PRO A 46 7.98 12.36 -10.99
C PRO A 46 8.96 11.64 -10.06
N TYR A 47 8.90 10.30 -10.05
CA TYR A 47 9.81 9.45 -9.30
C TYR A 47 10.45 8.40 -10.20
N PRO A 48 11.77 8.15 -10.08
CA PRO A 48 12.43 7.07 -10.79
C PRO A 48 11.91 5.69 -10.37
N VAL A 49 11.82 4.79 -11.33
CA VAL A 49 11.60 3.36 -11.10
C VAL A 49 12.94 2.71 -10.75
N ALA A 50 12.95 1.81 -9.76
CA ALA A 50 14.14 1.04 -9.42
C ALA A 50 14.64 0.21 -10.62
N ASN A 51 15.80 0.61 -11.16
CA ASN A 51 16.58 -0.10 -12.17
C ASN A 51 18.04 0.37 -12.13
N LEU A 52 18.91 -0.28 -12.91
CA LEU A 52 20.35 0.02 -12.91
C LEU A 52 20.65 1.46 -13.33
N VAL A 53 20.01 1.96 -14.39
CA VAL A 53 20.29 3.30 -14.92
C VAL A 53 19.88 4.38 -13.91
N ALA A 54 18.75 4.21 -13.24
CA ALA A 54 18.28 5.15 -12.23
C ALA A 54 19.15 5.13 -10.96
N TYR A 55 19.73 3.97 -10.62
CA TYR A 55 20.72 3.89 -9.54
C TYR A 55 22.04 4.58 -9.92
N LEU A 56 22.55 4.38 -11.15
CA LEU A 56 23.74 5.11 -11.62
C LEU A 56 23.52 6.62 -11.66
N ASP A 57 22.31 7.07 -12.03
CA ASP A 57 21.91 8.48 -11.97
C ASP A 57 21.76 9.00 -10.52
N LEU A 58 21.49 8.15 -9.52
CA LEU A 58 21.59 8.56 -8.11
C LEU A 58 23.05 8.78 -7.71
N LEU A 59 23.95 7.88 -8.09
CA LEU A 59 25.38 7.97 -7.72
C LEU A 59 26.09 9.18 -8.34
N SER A 60 25.55 9.75 -9.42
CA SER A 60 26.09 10.97 -10.04
C SER A 60 25.59 12.27 -9.37
N GLN A 61 24.72 12.17 -8.36
CA GLN A 61 24.07 13.31 -7.70
C GLN A 61 24.52 13.45 -6.25
N SER A 62 24.17 14.61 -5.64
CA SER A 62 24.51 14.94 -4.25
C SER A 62 23.33 14.82 -3.28
N SER A 63 22.15 14.42 -3.76
CA SER A 63 20.93 14.33 -2.97
C SER A 63 20.28 12.96 -3.08
N SER A 64 19.60 12.55 -2.01
CA SER A 64 18.81 11.31 -1.99
C SER A 64 17.66 11.34 -3.00
N LYS A 65 17.25 10.16 -3.47
CA LYS A 65 16.09 9.99 -4.35
C LYS A 65 15.17 8.91 -3.82
N ARG A 66 13.88 9.06 -4.12
CA ARG A 66 12.83 8.10 -3.80
C ARG A 66 12.49 7.28 -5.04
N PHE A 67 12.60 5.97 -4.91
CA PHE A 67 12.39 5.04 -6.01
C PHE A 67 11.07 4.32 -5.86
N LEU A 68 10.34 4.21 -6.96
CA LEU A 68 9.24 3.27 -7.11
C LEU A 68 9.76 1.84 -7.29
N PRO A 69 8.96 0.83 -6.93
CA PRO A 69 9.34 -0.56 -7.18
C PRO A 69 9.45 -0.81 -8.68
N THR A 70 10.30 -1.77 -9.04
CA THR A 70 10.36 -2.29 -10.40
C THR A 70 9.04 -2.95 -10.78
N THR A 71 8.42 -3.66 -9.83
CA THR A 71 7.13 -4.33 -10.01
C THR A 71 6.42 -4.57 -8.67
N ALA A 72 5.08 -4.59 -8.70
CA ALA A 72 4.24 -5.19 -7.66
C ALA A 72 3.91 -6.64 -8.06
N VAL A 73 4.35 -7.61 -7.27
CA VAL A 73 4.18 -9.03 -7.60
C VAL A 73 2.72 -9.42 -7.49
N GLY A 74 2.15 -9.91 -8.59
CA GLY A 74 0.72 -10.24 -8.70
C GLY A 74 -0.16 -9.07 -9.16
N GLY A 75 0.36 -7.84 -9.13
CA GLY A 75 -0.34 -6.65 -9.59
C GLY A 75 -0.03 -6.28 -11.05
N LEU A 76 -0.68 -5.23 -11.53
CA LEU A 76 -0.54 -4.75 -12.92
C LEU A 76 0.40 -3.54 -13.08
N GLY A 77 0.96 -3.03 -11.98
CA GLY A 77 1.74 -1.78 -12.00
C GLY A 77 2.87 -1.73 -10.97
N ARG A 78 3.27 -0.50 -10.65
CA ARG A 78 4.30 -0.16 -9.63
C ARG A 78 3.69 0.37 -8.34
N TYR A 79 2.41 0.05 -8.16
CA TYR A 79 1.56 0.38 -7.04
C TYR A 79 0.76 -0.85 -6.67
N VAL A 80 0.18 -0.84 -5.48
CA VAL A 80 -0.80 -1.83 -5.06
C VAL A 80 -2.19 -1.22 -5.25
N GLU A 81 -3.03 -1.84 -6.05
CA GLU A 81 -4.44 -1.44 -6.19
C GLU A 81 -5.30 -2.24 -5.22
N CYS A 82 -6.11 -1.55 -4.44
CA CYS A 82 -6.92 -2.14 -3.39
C CYS A 82 -8.38 -1.68 -3.48
N VAL A 83 -9.26 -2.59 -3.10
CA VAL A 83 -10.67 -2.32 -2.80
C VAL A 83 -10.91 -2.62 -1.33
N ALA A 84 -11.45 -1.64 -0.61
CA ALA A 84 -11.71 -1.72 0.82
C ALA A 84 -13.18 -1.40 1.09
N SER A 85 -13.88 -2.28 1.82
CA SER A 85 -15.26 -2.08 2.23
C SER A 85 -15.41 -2.16 3.75
N ALA A 86 -16.07 -1.15 4.31
CA ALA A 86 -16.41 -1.07 5.72
C ALA A 86 -17.77 -1.74 6.01
N PRO A 87 -17.91 -2.46 7.13
CA PRO A 87 -19.21 -2.93 7.61
C PRO A 87 -20.23 -1.79 7.78
N THR A 88 -21.52 -2.08 7.68
CA THR A 88 -22.61 -1.10 7.90
C THR A 88 -22.77 -0.66 9.35
N ARG A 89 -22.18 -1.41 10.29
CA ARG A 89 -22.11 -1.01 11.71
C ARG A 89 -21.01 0.02 11.93
N SER A 90 -21.19 0.83 12.97
CA SER A 90 -20.13 1.70 13.47
C SER A 90 -18.88 0.90 13.84
N GLY A 91 -17.71 1.50 13.60
CA GLY A 91 -16.45 1.05 14.17
C GLY A 91 -16.60 0.89 15.68
N GLY A 92 -17.15 1.91 16.33
CA GLY A 92 -16.79 2.28 17.71
C GLY A 92 -15.96 3.57 17.62
N GLY A 93 -15.74 4.30 18.71
CA GLY A 93 -15.06 5.59 18.68
C GLY A 93 -13.69 5.57 19.38
N GLY A 94 -12.65 6.07 18.70
CA GLY A 94 -11.29 6.40 19.21
C GLY A 94 -10.23 5.31 18.99
N THR A 95 -8.91 5.54 18.96
CA THR A 95 -8.09 6.74 18.76
C THR A 95 -7.32 6.63 17.43
N ILE A 96 -8.06 6.94 16.33
CA ILE A 96 -7.64 7.57 15.04
C ILE A 96 -6.90 6.61 14.06
N CYS A 97 -7.11 6.54 12.73
CA CYS A 97 -7.83 7.35 11.74
C CYS A 97 -9.37 7.28 11.77
N GLY A 98 -10.17 8.34 11.73
CA GLY A 98 -10.02 9.76 12.05
C GLY A 98 -11.35 10.10 12.72
N ALA A 99 -11.33 10.45 14.01
CA ALA A 99 -12.32 10.00 15.00
C ALA A 99 -13.82 10.37 14.76
N ARG A 100 -14.63 9.31 14.59
CA ARG A 100 -16.02 9.01 15.02
C ARG A 100 -16.23 7.51 14.73
N ASN A 101 -17.45 7.02 14.51
CA ASN A 101 -17.85 5.62 14.22
C ASN A 101 -17.24 4.97 12.93
N ASP A 102 -16.08 5.42 12.45
CA ASP A 102 -15.47 5.04 11.18
C ASP A 102 -14.42 3.93 11.34
N TRP A 103 -14.21 3.17 10.26
CA TRP A 103 -13.22 2.10 10.17
C TRP A 103 -11.91 2.63 9.59
N CYS A 104 -10.79 2.40 10.30
CA CYS A 104 -9.45 2.82 9.88
C CYS A 104 -8.73 1.66 9.20
N LEU A 105 -8.40 1.84 7.92
CA LEU A 105 -7.51 0.98 7.18
C LEU A 105 -6.07 1.39 7.46
N ARG A 106 -5.20 0.42 7.77
CA ARG A 106 -3.80 0.65 8.13
C ARG A 106 -2.87 -0.43 7.58
N ILE A 107 -1.58 -0.11 7.53
CA ILE A 107 -0.51 -1.08 7.32
C ILE A 107 -0.15 -1.68 8.68
N THR A 108 -0.43 -2.96 8.88
CA THR A 108 -0.19 -3.64 10.16
C THR A 108 1.23 -4.16 10.29
N ASN A 109 1.86 -4.52 9.17
CA ASN A 109 3.23 -5.01 9.17
C ASN A 109 3.91 -4.72 7.83
N VAL A 110 5.23 -4.55 7.88
CA VAL A 110 6.09 -4.51 6.70
C VAL A 110 7.32 -5.36 7.00
N THR A 111 7.53 -6.39 6.17
CA THR A 111 8.66 -7.31 6.27
C THR A 111 9.41 -7.34 4.95
N GLY A 112 10.63 -7.85 4.95
CA GLY A 112 11.38 -8.01 3.72
C GLY A 112 12.87 -7.84 3.91
N VAL A 113 13.58 -7.94 2.80
CA VAL A 113 15.03 -7.78 2.72
C VAL A 113 15.31 -6.72 1.67
N PHE A 114 16.26 -5.84 1.98
CA PHE A 114 16.70 -4.81 1.07
C PHE A 114 18.22 -4.68 1.18
N PRO A 115 18.93 -4.29 0.12
CA PRO A 115 20.40 -4.17 0.15
C PRO A 115 20.95 -3.12 1.13
N VAL A 116 20.08 -2.23 1.63
CA VAL A 116 20.40 -1.21 2.64
C VAL A 116 19.28 -1.11 3.67
N ASP A 117 19.53 -0.42 4.80
CA ASP A 117 18.47 -0.22 5.79
C ASP A 117 17.38 0.71 5.26
N TRP A 118 16.18 0.14 5.09
CA TRP A 118 15.02 0.79 4.49
C TRP A 118 14.00 1.27 5.52
N ARG A 119 14.11 0.84 6.79
CA ARG A 119 13.03 0.97 7.79
C ARG A 119 12.66 2.42 8.10
N THR A 120 13.63 3.32 8.00
CA THR A 120 13.47 4.76 8.22
C THR A 120 13.38 5.57 6.92
N ARG A 121 13.30 4.88 5.78
CA ARG A 121 13.40 5.45 4.43
C ARG A 121 12.26 5.03 3.50
N LEU A 122 11.21 4.43 4.07
CA LEU A 122 10.06 3.95 3.34
C LEU A 122 8.94 4.99 3.37
N TYR A 123 8.53 5.45 2.20
CA TYR A 123 7.48 6.43 2.01
C TYR A 123 6.27 5.78 1.38
N VAL A 124 5.10 6.35 1.63
CA VAL A 124 3.83 5.89 1.11
C VAL A 124 2.96 7.06 0.66
N LEU A 125 2.19 6.85 -0.40
CA LEU A 125 1.13 7.74 -0.85
C LEU A 125 -0.10 6.90 -1.17
N VAL A 126 -1.27 7.39 -0.80
CA VAL A 126 -2.56 6.80 -1.17
C VAL A 126 -3.23 7.71 -2.20
N GLN A 127 -3.58 7.14 -3.35
CA GLN A 127 -4.38 7.81 -4.37
C GLN A 127 -5.78 7.19 -4.36
N LEU A 128 -6.76 7.93 -3.85
CA LEU A 128 -8.16 7.52 -3.87
C LEU A 128 -8.71 7.65 -5.30
N LEU A 129 -9.16 6.53 -5.88
CA LEU A 129 -9.73 6.48 -7.23
C LEU A 129 -11.25 6.65 -7.20
N SER A 130 -11.90 6.02 -6.24
CA SER A 130 -13.33 6.16 -6.01
C SER A 130 -13.68 5.95 -4.54
N CYS A 131 -14.79 6.53 -4.12
CA CYS A 131 -15.40 6.31 -2.82
C CYS A 131 -16.91 6.34 -2.96
N SER A 132 -17.59 5.31 -2.46
CA SER A 132 -19.02 5.32 -2.20
C SER A 132 -19.24 5.48 -0.70
N GLY A 133 -19.97 6.52 -0.28
CA GLY A 133 -20.15 6.87 1.14
C GLY A 133 -19.11 7.88 1.61
N GLY A 134 -18.69 7.77 2.87
CA GLY A 134 -17.66 8.63 3.47
C GLY A 134 -16.29 7.97 3.45
N CYS A 135 -15.31 8.59 2.79
CA CYS A 135 -13.91 8.18 2.84
C CYS A 135 -13.01 9.38 3.11
N THR A 136 -12.00 9.20 3.95
CA THR A 136 -10.98 10.22 4.21
C THR A 136 -9.61 9.64 3.92
N ASN A 137 -8.83 10.33 3.08
CA ASN A 137 -7.46 9.96 2.77
C ASN A 137 -6.50 10.70 3.70
N HIS A 138 -5.76 9.96 4.51
CA HIS A 138 -4.80 10.51 5.48
C HIS A 138 -3.40 10.67 4.89
N VAL A 139 -3.15 10.13 3.70
CA VAL A 139 -1.84 10.14 3.05
C VAL A 139 -1.93 10.57 1.57
N PRO A 140 -2.49 11.76 1.28
CA PRO A 140 -2.67 12.23 -0.10
C PRO A 140 -1.34 12.62 -0.78
N GLY A 141 -0.26 12.77 -0.02
CA GLY A 141 1.09 13.09 -0.50
C GLY A 141 2.11 12.05 -0.04
N VAL A 142 3.28 12.04 -0.68
CA VAL A 142 4.36 11.10 -0.35
C VAL A 142 4.87 11.39 1.06
N THR A 143 4.56 10.49 1.97
CA THR A 143 4.77 10.66 3.41
C THR A 143 5.60 9.53 3.95
N LEU A 144 6.56 9.82 4.83
CA LEU A 144 7.37 8.81 5.48
C LEU A 144 6.47 7.90 6.33
N ILE A 145 6.56 6.58 6.16
CA ILE A 145 5.66 5.62 6.80
C ILE A 145 5.74 5.69 8.34
N SER A 146 6.92 6.00 8.89
CA SER A 146 7.13 6.15 10.34
C SER A 146 6.59 7.48 10.88
N ALA A 147 6.33 8.46 10.03
CA ALA A 147 5.72 9.74 10.40
C ALA A 147 4.19 9.70 10.30
N LEU A 148 3.61 8.62 9.77
CA LEU A 148 2.16 8.47 9.71
C LEU A 148 1.58 8.38 11.13
N PRO A 149 0.53 9.16 11.44
CA PRO A 149 -0.16 9.03 12.71
C PRO A 149 -0.74 7.62 12.89
N ASP A 150 -0.98 7.28 14.16
CA ASP A 150 -1.76 6.11 14.58
C ASP A 150 -1.27 4.75 14.09
N ASN A 151 0.05 4.54 14.05
CA ASN A 151 0.66 3.29 13.56
C ASN A 151 0.29 2.99 12.09
N ARG A 152 0.50 3.96 11.18
CA ARG A 152 0.39 3.79 9.71
C ARG A 152 -1.04 3.73 9.17
N GLY A 153 -1.90 4.61 9.68
CA GLY A 153 -3.24 4.82 9.12
C GLY A 153 -3.20 5.34 7.68
N LEU A 154 -3.98 4.73 6.78
CA LEU A 154 -4.04 5.07 5.35
C LEU A 154 -5.34 5.79 4.99
N LEU A 155 -6.49 5.18 5.31
CA LEU A 155 -7.82 5.65 4.96
C LEU A 155 -8.78 5.47 6.13
N SER A 156 -9.73 6.40 6.30
CA SER A 156 -10.95 6.17 7.07
C SER A 156 -12.11 5.87 6.13
N LEU A 157 -12.95 4.91 6.51
CA LEU A 157 -14.18 4.55 5.82
C LEU A 157 -15.36 4.63 6.79
N SER A 158 -16.37 5.43 6.46
CA SER A 158 -17.62 5.46 7.20
C SER A 158 -18.37 4.13 7.10
N PRO A 159 -19.30 3.83 8.02
CA PRO A 159 -20.05 2.58 7.96
C PRO A 159 -20.74 2.36 6.61
N GLY A 160 -20.52 1.19 6.01
CA GLY A 160 -21.04 0.83 4.69
C GLY A 160 -20.31 1.45 3.50
N ALA A 161 -19.26 2.26 3.73
CA ALA A 161 -18.49 2.86 2.66
C ALA A 161 -17.60 1.83 1.95
N THR A 162 -17.35 2.07 0.67
CA THR A 162 -16.40 1.30 -0.15
C THR A 162 -15.47 2.27 -0.86
N ALA A 163 -14.18 1.98 -0.86
CA ALA A 163 -13.15 2.76 -1.55
C ALA A 163 -12.34 1.86 -2.50
N THR A 164 -12.04 2.39 -3.68
CA THR A 164 -11.00 1.87 -4.57
C THR A 164 -9.85 2.86 -4.59
N PHE A 165 -8.63 2.39 -4.37
CA PHE A 165 -7.46 3.26 -4.24
C PHE A 165 -6.18 2.54 -4.66
N ARG A 166 -5.14 3.32 -4.93
CA ARG A 166 -3.78 2.84 -5.15
C ARG A 166 -2.89 3.25 -4.00
N VAL A 167 -2.01 2.35 -3.61
CA VAL A 167 -0.96 2.61 -2.63
C VAL A 167 0.38 2.55 -3.34
N TYR A 168 1.09 3.67 -3.33
CA TYR A 168 2.43 3.79 -3.85
C TYR A 168 3.42 3.71 -2.69
N PHE A 169 4.42 2.85 -2.82
CA PHE A 169 5.50 2.73 -1.85
C PHE A 169 6.82 3.11 -2.48
N LEU A 170 7.52 4.04 -1.86
CA LEU A 170 8.80 4.52 -2.36
C LEU A 170 9.89 4.27 -1.32
N VAL A 171 11.05 3.80 -1.77
CA VAL A 171 12.23 3.68 -0.92
C VAL A 171 13.20 4.80 -1.25
N GLU A 172 13.61 5.55 -0.24
CA GLU A 172 14.64 6.58 -0.36
C GLU A 172 16.03 5.98 -0.26
N LEU A 173 16.89 6.32 -1.20
CA LEU A 173 18.30 5.97 -1.23
C LEU A 173 19.14 7.24 -1.33
N SER A 174 20.28 7.24 -0.66
CA SER A 174 21.29 8.29 -0.77
C SER A 174 22.41 7.87 -1.72
N PRO A 175 23.16 8.83 -2.31
CA PRO A 175 24.33 8.51 -3.13
C PRO A 175 25.40 7.67 -2.40
N GLU A 176 25.42 7.72 -1.07
CA GLU A 176 26.34 6.97 -0.21
C GLU A 176 25.90 5.52 0.04
N ASP A 177 24.68 5.15 -0.34
CA ASP A 177 24.14 3.79 -0.21
C ASP A 177 24.73 2.86 -1.28
N THR A 178 25.99 2.48 -1.13
CA THR A 178 26.66 1.57 -2.07
C THR A 178 26.26 0.12 -1.83
N PHE A 179 25.68 -0.52 -2.84
CA PHE A 179 25.39 -1.96 -2.78
C PHE A 179 26.67 -2.80 -2.81
N THR A 180 26.85 -3.67 -1.82
CA THR A 180 28.05 -4.51 -1.68
C THR A 180 28.09 -5.72 -2.61
N ALA A 181 26.94 -6.09 -3.20
CA ALA A 181 26.81 -7.20 -4.15
C ALA A 181 25.72 -6.92 -5.19
N PHE A 182 25.94 -7.38 -6.42
CA PHE A 182 24.96 -7.35 -7.52
C PHE A 182 24.48 -8.76 -7.88
N PRO A 183 23.19 -8.95 -8.23
CA PRO A 183 22.17 -7.93 -8.43
C PRO A 183 21.62 -7.35 -7.12
N ALA A 184 21.63 -6.03 -7.00
CA ALA A 184 21.14 -5.31 -5.83
C ALA A 184 19.61 -5.28 -5.84
N THR A 185 19.03 -6.25 -5.15
CA THR A 185 17.59 -6.50 -5.18
C THR A 185 17.00 -6.50 -3.79
N GLY A 186 15.84 -5.88 -3.66
CA GLY A 186 15.06 -5.83 -2.43
C GLY A 186 13.63 -6.29 -2.68
N SER A 187 13.04 -6.92 -1.68
CA SER A 187 11.63 -7.29 -1.64
C SER A 187 11.02 -6.82 -0.33
N LEU A 188 9.86 -6.17 -0.42
CA LEU A 188 9.08 -5.73 0.73
C LEU A 188 7.67 -6.29 0.63
N THR A 189 7.20 -6.91 1.70
CA THR A 189 5.88 -7.48 1.86
C THR A 189 5.08 -6.62 2.82
N PHE A 190 3.86 -6.26 2.42
CA PHE A 190 2.96 -5.39 3.16
C PHE A 190 1.73 -6.15 3.60
N THR A 191 1.42 -6.06 4.89
CA THR A 191 0.16 -6.58 5.44
C THR A 191 -0.73 -5.41 5.83
N TYR A 192 -1.99 -5.52 5.45
CA TYR A 192 -3.02 -4.53 5.75
C TYR A 192 -4.01 -5.08 6.76
N GLY A 193 -4.66 -4.20 7.49
CA GLY A 193 -5.72 -4.58 8.41
C GLY A 193 -6.67 -3.44 8.70
N TYR A 194 -7.87 -3.82 9.11
CA TYR A 194 -8.80 -2.90 9.75
C TYR A 194 -8.56 -2.92 11.25
N GLN A 195 -8.49 -1.74 11.85
CA GLN A 195 -8.70 -1.62 13.28
C GLN A 195 -10.10 -1.09 13.51
N ARG A 196 -10.82 -1.81 14.38
CA ARG A 196 -12.06 -1.35 14.96
C ARG A 196 -11.71 -0.22 15.93
N ASN A 197 -11.95 1.02 15.52
CA ASN A 197 -12.01 2.15 16.45
C ASN A 197 -13.26 2.02 17.31
#